data_AF-A0A0B8PKB6-F1
#
_entry.id   AF-A0A0B8PKB6-F1
#
_cell.length_a   1.000
_cell.length_b   1.000
_cell.length_c   1.000
_cell.angle_alpha   90.00
_cell.angle_beta   90.00
_cell.angle_gamma   90.00
#
_symmetry.space_group_name_H-M   'P 1'
#
loop_
_entity.id
_entity.type
_entity.pdbx_description
1 polymer ?
#
loop_
_entity_poly.entity_id
_entity_poly.type
_entity_poly.pdbx_seq_one_letter_code
_entity_poly.pdbx_strand_id
1 'polypeptide(L)'
;MITVDPVNDEPQIADIVTQNGLEDTDTLITDIQISDVDESDDPAAIYNVTVSVDSGLLSFLSDIESDFGVIIETATLPAASVEISGTIADINVALANGINFSPDADFYGTVKATVDVNDNGNFPSDPKSATKEFDIEVLADNDAPENTVPTDITVDEGGEVKVTGIQVSDVDYSGMFASSNIQVTLSADVGTINVVTANANVVITDNSSGAVVLSGPIDDVNAVLAEMAVTDGVFYSNPQNG
;
A
#
# COMPACT_ATOMS: atom_id res chain seq x y z
N MET A 1 56.38 23.94 15.03
CA MET A 1 55.02 23.84 14.46
C MET A 1 54.27 22.83 15.30
N ILE A 2 53.01 23.11 15.62
CA ILE A 2 52.10 22.10 16.19
C ILE A 2 51.27 21.63 15.00
N THR A 3 51.32 20.34 14.71
CA THR A 3 50.37 19.67 13.82
C THR A 3 49.29 19.06 14.70
N VAL A 4 48.04 19.30 14.36
CA VAL A 4 46.90 18.58 14.92
C VAL A 4 46.56 17.52 13.88
N ASP A 5 46.55 16.27 14.30
CA ASP A 5 46.16 15.17 13.43
C ASP A 5 44.63 15.03 13.48
N PRO A 6 43.96 14.82 12.35
CA PRO A 6 42.51 14.61 12.33
C PRO A 6 42.16 13.31 13.06
N VAL A 7 40.97 13.29 13.66
CA VAL A 7 40.43 12.18 14.46
C VAL A 7 39.07 11.85 13.89
N ASN A 8 38.77 10.57 13.72
CA ASN A 8 37.46 10.13 13.26
C ASN A 8 36.37 10.71 14.18
N ASP A 9 35.45 11.46 13.62
CA ASP A 9 34.23 11.95 14.25
C ASP A 9 33.05 11.04 13.93
N GLU A 10 31.94 11.18 14.65
CA GLU A 10 30.75 10.38 14.36
C GLU A 10 29.95 11.09 13.26
N PRO A 11 29.45 10.37 12.23
CA PRO A 11 28.58 10.97 11.25
C PRO A 11 27.31 11.50 11.91
N GLN A 12 26.64 12.43 11.24
CA GLN A 12 25.40 13.04 11.71
C GLN A 12 24.31 12.87 10.65
N ILE A 13 23.09 12.60 11.11
CA ILE A 13 21.88 12.61 10.29
C ILE A 13 21.04 13.82 10.70
N ALA A 14 20.64 14.65 9.75
CA ALA A 14 19.73 15.77 9.98
C ALA A 14 18.39 15.30 10.58
N ASP A 15 17.58 16.20 11.13
CA ASP A 15 16.24 15.82 11.57
C ASP A 15 15.36 15.47 10.36
N ILE A 16 14.73 14.31 10.41
CA ILE A 16 13.83 13.82 9.35
C ILE A 16 12.41 13.98 9.89
N VAL A 17 11.55 14.66 9.13
CA VAL A 17 10.15 14.83 9.51
C VAL A 17 9.33 13.61 9.10
N THR A 18 8.17 13.43 9.73
CA THR A 18 7.20 12.41 9.32
C THR A 18 6.81 12.60 7.85
N GLN A 19 6.88 11.54 7.07
CA GLN A 19 6.45 11.50 5.68
C GLN A 19 4.99 11.05 5.62
N ASN A 20 4.21 11.59 4.67
CA ASN A 20 2.82 11.18 4.47
C ASN A 20 2.66 10.60 3.07
N GLY A 21 2.00 9.46 2.98
CA GLY A 21 1.65 8.77 1.74
C GLY A 21 0.20 8.35 1.73
N LEU A 22 -0.30 7.92 0.58
CA LEU A 22 -1.53 7.12 0.49
C LEU A 22 -1.12 5.65 0.41
N GLU A 23 -2.01 4.76 0.84
CA GLU A 23 -1.88 3.34 0.50
C GLU A 23 -1.90 3.13 -1.02
N ASP A 24 -1.34 2.01 -1.46
CA ASP A 24 -1.21 1.62 -2.87
C ASP A 24 -0.53 2.62 -3.81
N THR A 25 0.10 3.65 -3.23
CA THR A 25 0.82 4.70 -3.95
C THR A 25 2.19 4.91 -3.34
N ASP A 26 3.20 4.95 -4.21
CA ASP A 26 4.55 5.21 -3.78
C ASP A 26 4.72 6.61 -3.16
N THR A 27 5.49 6.69 -2.08
CA THR A 27 5.87 7.94 -1.41
C THR A 27 7.37 8.19 -1.60
N LEU A 28 7.72 9.37 -2.12
CA LEU A 28 9.11 9.76 -2.33
C LEU A 28 9.68 10.45 -1.09
N ILE A 29 10.69 9.85 -0.49
CA ILE A 29 11.39 10.34 0.72
C ILE A 29 12.63 11.13 0.28
N THR A 30 12.67 12.44 0.56
CA THR A 30 13.77 13.35 0.10
C THR A 30 14.49 14.08 1.24
N ASP A 31 14.05 13.90 2.49
CA ASP A 31 14.53 14.69 3.63
C ASP A 31 15.77 14.11 4.32
N ILE A 32 16.28 12.96 3.86
CA ILE A 32 17.47 12.34 4.44
C ILE A 32 18.70 13.13 3.99
N GLN A 33 19.42 13.71 4.96
CA GLN A 33 20.69 14.40 4.75
C GLN A 33 21.68 13.96 5.82
N ILE A 34 22.91 13.70 5.39
CA ILE A 34 24.01 13.27 6.25
C ILE A 34 25.14 14.30 6.21
N SER A 35 25.93 14.36 7.27
CA SER A 35 27.14 15.18 7.33
C SER A 35 28.15 14.57 8.26
N ASP A 36 29.43 14.87 8.07
CA ASP A 36 30.49 14.50 8.99
C ASP A 36 31.54 15.61 9.04
N VAL A 37 32.12 15.85 10.21
CA VAL A 37 33.21 16.82 10.37
C VAL A 37 34.43 16.40 9.54
N ASP A 38 34.62 15.08 9.47
CA ASP A 38 35.64 14.37 8.74
C ASP A 38 35.60 14.60 7.22
N GLU A 39 34.44 14.98 6.66
CA GLU A 39 34.28 15.32 5.23
C GLU A 39 35.25 16.42 4.79
N SER A 40 35.57 17.35 5.70
CA SER A 40 36.48 18.45 5.39
C SER A 40 37.95 18.04 5.34
N ASP A 41 38.30 16.96 6.04
CA ASP A 41 39.66 16.42 6.13
C ASP A 41 39.92 15.39 5.01
N ASP A 42 38.93 14.58 4.65
CA ASP A 42 38.94 13.71 3.46
C ASP A 42 37.59 13.73 2.70
N PRO A 43 37.42 14.61 1.71
CA PRO A 43 36.21 14.67 0.91
C PRO A 43 35.95 13.43 0.02
N ALA A 44 36.94 12.54 -0.12
CA ALA A 44 36.83 11.31 -0.92
C ALA A 44 36.54 10.07 -0.05
N ALA A 45 36.41 10.26 1.27
CA ALA A 45 36.00 9.25 2.24
C ALA A 45 34.66 8.61 1.84
N ILE A 46 34.57 7.28 1.96
CA ILE A 46 33.39 6.52 1.57
C ILE A 46 32.58 6.15 2.80
N TYR A 47 31.30 6.49 2.77
CA TYR A 47 30.32 6.20 3.79
C TYR A 47 29.35 5.15 3.28
N ASN A 48 28.79 4.36 4.19
CA ASN A 48 27.65 3.47 3.92
C ASN A 48 26.41 4.06 4.57
N VAL A 49 25.32 4.20 3.82
CA VAL A 49 24.00 4.60 4.33
C VAL A 49 23.02 3.48 4.10
N THR A 50 22.44 2.97 5.17
CA THR A 50 21.35 2.00 5.13
C THR A 50 20.04 2.68 5.51
N VAL A 51 19.01 2.51 4.69
CA VAL A 51 17.64 2.92 5.00
C VAL A 51 16.77 1.67 5.00
N SER A 52 16.04 1.44 6.09
CA SER A 52 15.19 0.27 6.26
C SER A 52 13.81 0.65 6.78
N VAL A 53 12.79 -0.11 6.39
CA VAL A 53 11.41 0.00 6.88
C VAL A 53 10.97 -1.32 7.53
N ASP A 54 10.04 -1.26 8.49
CA ASP A 54 9.47 -2.44 9.15
C ASP A 54 8.36 -3.13 8.35
N SER A 55 7.76 -2.44 7.37
CA SER A 55 6.79 -2.93 6.38
C SER A 55 6.92 -2.13 5.07
N GLY A 56 6.50 -2.71 3.94
CA GLY A 56 6.68 -2.14 2.61
C GLY A 56 8.09 -2.35 2.04
N LEU A 57 8.35 -1.71 0.89
CA LEU A 57 9.57 -1.86 0.12
C LEU A 57 10.14 -0.51 -0.31
N LEU A 58 11.46 -0.44 -0.42
CA LEU A 58 12.21 0.73 -0.85
C LEU A 58 12.88 0.47 -2.21
N SER A 59 12.95 1.52 -3.03
CA SER A 59 13.60 1.52 -4.34
C SER A 59 14.07 2.94 -4.70
N PHE A 60 14.61 3.11 -5.91
CA PHE A 60 14.99 4.42 -6.46
C PHE A 60 14.26 4.65 -7.79
N LEU A 61 13.88 5.90 -8.06
CA LEU A 61 13.18 6.27 -9.30
C LEU A 61 14.12 6.42 -10.51
N SER A 62 15.42 6.58 -10.27
CA SER A 62 16.45 6.73 -11.30
C SER A 62 17.62 5.77 -11.07
N ASP A 63 18.50 5.68 -12.07
CA ASP A 63 19.75 4.94 -11.95
C ASP A 63 20.77 5.77 -11.17
N ILE A 64 20.59 5.81 -9.85
CA ILE A 64 21.38 6.65 -8.94
C ILE A 64 22.88 6.36 -9.00
N GLU A 65 23.29 5.15 -9.40
CA GLU A 65 24.70 4.79 -9.52
C GLU A 65 25.38 5.57 -10.64
N SER A 66 24.72 5.65 -11.80
CA SER A 66 25.27 6.37 -12.95
C SER A 66 25.00 7.88 -12.88
N ASP A 67 23.88 8.29 -12.29
CA ASP A 67 23.47 9.68 -12.19
C ASP A 67 24.22 10.46 -11.10
N PHE A 68 24.54 9.80 -9.98
CA PHE A 68 25.09 10.45 -8.78
C PHE A 68 26.40 9.85 -8.26
N GLY A 69 26.91 8.77 -8.87
CA GLY A 69 28.24 8.23 -8.52
C GLY A 69 28.28 7.46 -7.20
N VAL A 70 27.11 7.07 -6.65
CA VAL A 70 26.99 6.14 -5.53
C VAL A 70 27.03 4.69 -6.03
N ILE A 71 27.17 3.74 -5.11
CA ILE A 71 27.04 2.30 -5.39
C ILE A 71 25.86 1.79 -4.58
N ILE A 72 25.01 0.96 -5.20
CA ILE A 72 23.98 0.23 -4.46
C ILE A 72 24.58 -1.09 -3.98
N GLU A 73 24.80 -1.21 -2.67
CA GLU A 73 25.33 -2.43 -2.03
C GLU A 73 24.25 -3.52 -1.92
N THR A 74 22.98 -3.12 -1.98
CA THR A 74 21.84 -4.04 -1.91
C THR A 74 21.67 -4.83 -3.20
N ALA A 75 21.73 -6.15 -3.10
CA ALA A 75 21.77 -7.03 -4.27
C ALA A 75 20.53 -6.98 -5.19
N THR A 76 19.34 -6.67 -4.65
CA THR A 76 18.09 -6.63 -5.45
C THR A 76 17.13 -5.62 -4.87
N LEU A 77 16.56 -4.77 -5.73
CA LEU A 77 15.50 -3.83 -5.43
C LEU A 77 14.23 -4.18 -6.22
N PRO A 78 13.02 -3.87 -5.71
CA PRO A 78 12.77 -3.22 -4.42
C PRO A 78 13.01 -4.14 -3.20
N ALA A 79 13.33 -3.58 -2.03
CA ALA A 79 13.64 -4.33 -0.80
C ALA A 79 13.27 -3.55 0.48
N ALA A 80 13.00 -4.24 1.60
CA ALA A 80 12.68 -3.58 2.88
C ALA A 80 13.88 -2.84 3.52
N SER A 81 15.10 -3.06 3.01
CA SER A 81 16.31 -2.36 3.41
C SER A 81 17.17 -2.10 2.19
N VAL A 82 17.65 -0.88 2.04
CA VAL A 82 18.53 -0.44 0.96
C VAL A 82 19.79 0.17 1.55
N GLU A 83 20.93 -0.22 1.02
CA GLU A 83 22.25 0.27 1.40
C GLU A 83 22.93 0.84 0.17
N ILE A 84 23.41 2.08 0.30
CA ILE A 84 24.23 2.77 -0.68
C ILE A 84 25.57 3.16 -0.08
N SER A 85 26.61 3.17 -0.90
CA SER A 85 27.93 3.67 -0.53
C SER A 85 28.42 4.76 -1.48
N GLY A 86 29.23 5.70 -0.97
CA GLY A 86 29.72 6.82 -1.75
C GLY A 86 30.32 7.93 -0.88
N THR A 87 30.68 9.05 -1.50
CA THR A 87 31.04 10.27 -0.75
C THR A 87 29.80 10.91 -0.14
N ILE A 88 29.94 11.68 0.94
CA ILE A 88 28.82 12.41 1.56
C ILE A 88 28.11 13.30 0.53
N ALA A 89 28.87 13.99 -0.34
CA ALA A 89 28.31 14.83 -1.38
C ALA A 89 27.43 14.03 -2.36
N ASP A 90 27.93 12.91 -2.88
CA ASP A 90 27.22 12.06 -3.85
C ASP A 90 25.98 11.41 -3.21
N ILE A 91 26.11 10.91 -1.98
CA ILE A 91 25.02 10.35 -1.19
C ILE A 91 23.92 11.38 -0.96
N ASN A 92 24.25 12.60 -0.54
CA ASN A 92 23.25 13.64 -0.29
C ASN A 92 22.53 14.08 -1.57
N VAL A 93 23.21 14.10 -2.72
CA VAL A 93 22.56 14.37 -4.02
C VAL A 93 21.64 13.21 -4.40
N ALA A 94 22.05 11.95 -4.23
CA ALA A 94 21.21 10.80 -4.49
C ALA A 94 19.95 10.79 -3.60
N LEU A 95 20.10 11.00 -2.29
CA LEU A 95 18.99 11.04 -1.34
C LEU A 95 18.06 12.24 -1.54
N ALA A 96 18.56 13.37 -2.04
CA ALA A 96 17.73 14.51 -2.42
C ALA A 96 16.86 14.23 -3.67
N ASN A 97 17.25 13.28 -4.52
CA ASN A 97 16.40 12.79 -5.63
C ASN A 97 15.41 11.70 -5.16
N GLY A 98 15.65 11.15 -3.98
CA GLY A 98 14.67 10.47 -3.16
C GLY A 98 14.77 8.95 -3.17
N ILE A 99 14.36 8.37 -2.05
CA ILE A 99 14.07 6.94 -1.92
C ILE A 99 12.58 6.76 -2.10
N ASN A 100 12.21 5.87 -3.01
CA ASN A 100 10.82 5.55 -3.32
C ASN A 100 10.34 4.44 -2.39
N PHE A 101 9.42 4.77 -1.49
CA PHE A 101 8.76 3.83 -0.58
C PHE A 101 7.42 3.37 -1.15
N SER A 102 7.28 2.07 -1.38
CA SER A 102 6.02 1.40 -1.74
C SER A 102 5.46 0.74 -0.48
N PRO A 103 4.29 1.14 0.03
CA PRO A 103 3.61 0.40 1.09
C PRO A 103 3.24 -1.02 0.62
N ASP A 104 2.97 -1.91 1.57
CA ASP A 104 2.31 -3.18 1.25
C ASP A 104 0.89 -2.90 0.72
N ALA A 105 0.38 -3.77 -0.16
CA ALA A 105 -0.95 -3.58 -0.74
C ALA A 105 -2.02 -3.49 0.37
N ASP A 106 -2.97 -2.56 0.21
CA ASP A 106 -4.09 -2.33 1.13
C ASP A 106 -3.65 -1.95 2.57
N PHE A 107 -2.39 -1.55 2.77
CA PHE A 107 -1.87 -1.17 4.08
C PHE A 107 -2.06 0.31 4.35
N TYR A 108 -2.78 0.61 5.42
CA TYR A 108 -2.80 1.93 6.06
C TYR A 108 -2.30 1.87 7.51
N GLY A 109 -1.62 2.93 7.94
CA GLY A 109 -1.05 3.04 9.28
C GLY A 109 0.35 3.64 9.29
N THR A 110 1.03 3.53 10.42
CA THR A 110 2.39 4.05 10.59
C THR A 110 3.42 2.96 10.28
N VAL A 111 4.33 3.26 9.36
CA VAL A 111 5.55 2.48 9.09
C VAL A 111 6.73 3.19 9.75
N LYS A 112 7.59 2.43 10.42
CA LYS A 112 8.82 2.96 11.03
C LYS A 112 9.98 2.78 10.07
N ALA A 113 10.62 3.89 9.73
CA ALA A 113 11.84 3.91 8.93
C ALA A 113 13.06 4.22 9.82
N THR A 114 14.17 3.55 9.53
CA THR A 114 15.46 3.73 10.21
C THR A 114 16.53 4.05 9.17
N VAL A 115 17.31 5.09 9.43
CA VAL A 115 18.50 5.47 8.68
C VAL A 115 19.72 5.20 9.55
N ASP A 116 20.67 4.44 9.03
CA ASP A 116 21.98 4.19 9.64
C ASP A 116 23.07 4.70 8.70
N VAL A 117 24.06 5.39 9.25
CA VAL A 117 25.23 5.90 8.52
C VAL A 117 26.48 5.34 9.18
N ASN A 118 27.36 4.72 8.42
CA ASN A 118 28.66 4.19 8.86
C ASN A 118 29.80 4.90 8.11
N ASP A 119 30.77 5.41 8.84
CA ASP A 119 31.93 6.11 8.30
C ASP A 119 33.08 5.18 7.86
N ASN A 120 32.90 3.86 7.94
CA ASN A 120 33.88 2.83 7.60
C ASN A 120 35.28 2.98 8.24
N GLY A 121 35.43 3.81 9.26
CA GLY A 121 36.73 4.15 9.84
C GLY A 121 37.61 4.94 8.86
N ASN A 122 37.05 5.96 8.20
CA ASN A 122 37.72 6.81 7.21
C ASN A 122 38.95 7.61 7.76
N PHE A 123 39.20 7.55 9.07
CA PHE A 123 40.37 8.09 9.76
C PHE A 123 41.10 6.97 10.51
N PRO A 124 42.34 7.14 11.02
CA PRO A 124 43.15 6.04 11.59
C PRO A 124 42.63 5.40 12.90
N SER A 125 41.31 5.30 13.08
CA SER A 125 40.59 4.67 14.20
C SER A 125 39.43 3.81 13.72
N ASP A 126 38.77 3.14 14.67
CA ASP A 126 37.64 2.26 14.39
C ASP A 126 36.44 3.01 13.78
N PRO A 127 35.62 2.33 12.96
CA PRO A 127 34.40 2.91 12.40
C PRO A 127 33.44 3.43 13.47
N LYS A 128 32.72 4.49 13.15
CA LYS A 128 31.58 5.01 13.92
C LYS A 128 30.32 5.06 13.05
N SER A 129 29.20 5.05 13.75
CA SER A 129 27.89 5.06 13.11
C SER A 129 26.92 5.96 13.84
N ALA A 130 25.97 6.51 13.09
CA ALA A 130 24.83 7.24 13.63
C ALA A 130 23.53 6.66 13.08
N THR A 131 22.50 6.61 13.93
CA THR A 131 21.18 6.06 13.58
C THR A 131 20.09 7.08 13.87
N LYS A 132 19.10 7.20 12.99
CA LYS A 132 17.89 8.01 13.21
C LYS A 132 16.65 7.29 12.71
N GLU A 133 15.56 7.40 13.47
CA GLU A 133 14.25 6.91 13.07
C GLU A 133 13.34 8.06 12.67
N PHE A 134 12.43 7.79 11.73
CA PHE A 134 11.29 8.63 11.41
C PHE A 134 10.10 7.76 11.03
N ASP A 135 8.92 8.36 11.05
CA ASP A 135 7.68 7.65 10.71
C ASP A 135 7.24 8.01 9.28
N ILE A 136 6.65 7.04 8.60
CA ILE A 136 5.90 7.22 7.36
C ILE A 136 4.44 6.91 7.70
N GLU A 137 3.57 7.94 7.63
CA GLU A 137 2.13 7.79 7.83
C GLU A 137 1.48 7.46 6.48
N VAL A 138 1.06 6.21 6.33
CA VAL A 138 0.31 5.73 5.17
C VAL A 138 -1.17 5.93 5.47
N LEU A 139 -1.77 6.87 4.75
CA LEU A 139 -3.18 7.23 4.90
C LEU A 139 -4.03 6.28 4.05
N ALA A 140 -5.18 5.90 4.57
CA ALA A 140 -6.16 5.15 3.80
C ALA A 140 -6.62 5.96 2.58
N ASP A 141 -6.79 5.29 1.45
CA ASP A 141 -7.44 5.81 0.25
C ASP A 141 -8.71 5.00 -0.03
N ASN A 142 -9.69 5.60 -0.70
CA ASN A 142 -10.95 4.89 -0.94
C ASN A 142 -10.84 3.99 -2.17
N ASP A 143 -10.85 2.69 -1.97
CA ASP A 143 -10.88 1.68 -3.02
C ASP A 143 -12.24 1.58 -3.72
N ALA A 144 -12.20 1.01 -4.93
CA ALA A 144 -13.42 0.70 -5.68
C ALA A 144 -13.94 -0.68 -5.28
N PRO A 145 -15.27 -0.86 -5.13
CA PRO A 145 -15.83 -2.17 -4.85
C PRO A 145 -15.61 -3.13 -6.03
N GLU A 146 -15.19 -4.35 -5.71
CA GLU A 146 -15.06 -5.46 -6.64
C GLU A 146 -16.32 -6.33 -6.63
N ASN A 147 -16.78 -6.73 -7.82
CA ASN A 147 -17.96 -7.56 -7.99
C ASN A 147 -17.57 -8.90 -8.63
N THR A 148 -17.94 -10.01 -7.98
CA THR A 148 -17.96 -11.33 -8.60
C THR A 148 -19.39 -11.64 -9.05
N VAL A 149 -19.55 -12.00 -10.33
CA VAL A 149 -20.84 -12.38 -10.91
C VAL A 149 -20.73 -13.75 -11.58
N PRO A 150 -21.81 -14.55 -11.58
CA PRO A 150 -21.83 -15.81 -12.33
C PRO A 150 -21.70 -15.54 -13.84
N THR A 151 -20.91 -16.37 -14.53
CA THR A 151 -20.64 -16.19 -15.97
C THR A 151 -21.74 -16.73 -16.87
N ASP A 152 -22.47 -17.77 -16.42
CA ASP A 152 -23.50 -18.43 -17.21
C ASP A 152 -24.74 -18.69 -16.34
N ILE A 153 -25.86 -18.06 -16.73
CA ILE A 153 -27.19 -18.36 -16.18
C ILE A 153 -28.07 -18.75 -17.36
N THR A 154 -28.60 -19.97 -17.34
CA THR A 154 -29.52 -20.47 -18.37
C THR A 154 -30.87 -20.77 -17.74
N VAL A 155 -31.93 -20.26 -18.35
CA VAL A 155 -33.31 -20.51 -17.92
C VAL A 155 -34.23 -20.49 -19.14
N ASP A 156 -35.16 -21.44 -19.20
CA ASP A 156 -36.16 -21.50 -20.26
C ASP A 156 -37.10 -20.28 -20.23
N GLU A 157 -37.76 -19.97 -21.34
CA GLU A 157 -38.79 -18.92 -21.38
C GLU A 157 -39.94 -19.21 -20.39
N GLY A 158 -40.33 -18.21 -19.60
CA GLY A 158 -41.28 -18.39 -18.51
C GLY A 158 -40.75 -19.16 -17.30
N GLY A 159 -39.47 -19.57 -17.32
CA GLY A 159 -38.81 -20.25 -16.21
C GLY A 159 -38.27 -19.29 -15.16
N GLU A 160 -37.93 -19.86 -14.01
CA GLU A 160 -37.21 -19.19 -12.93
C GLU A 160 -35.97 -20.01 -12.57
N VAL A 161 -34.90 -19.31 -12.23
CA VAL A 161 -33.65 -19.90 -11.77
C VAL A 161 -33.13 -19.15 -10.56
N LYS A 162 -32.62 -19.89 -9.58
CA LYS A 162 -31.87 -19.31 -8.47
C LYS A 162 -30.47 -18.95 -8.95
N VAL A 163 -30.06 -17.72 -8.74
CA VAL A 163 -28.75 -17.20 -9.09
C VAL A 163 -27.83 -17.31 -7.88
N THR A 164 -26.67 -17.95 -8.06
CA THR A 164 -25.63 -18.09 -7.03
C THR A 164 -24.29 -17.61 -7.57
N GLY A 165 -23.33 -17.36 -6.67
CA GLY A 165 -21.99 -16.89 -7.05
C GLY A 165 -21.89 -15.38 -7.26
N ILE A 166 -22.92 -14.61 -6.86
CA ILE A 166 -22.81 -13.15 -6.75
C ILE A 166 -22.12 -12.85 -5.42
N GLN A 167 -21.04 -12.07 -5.45
CA GLN A 167 -20.36 -11.56 -4.26
C GLN A 167 -19.85 -10.16 -4.54
N VAL A 168 -19.74 -9.37 -3.49
CA VAL A 168 -19.12 -8.04 -3.54
C VAL A 168 -18.04 -7.97 -2.46
N SER A 169 -16.92 -7.35 -2.76
CA SER A 169 -15.81 -7.14 -1.82
C SER A 169 -15.28 -5.73 -1.99
N ASP A 170 -14.79 -5.16 -0.91
CA ASP A 170 -14.25 -3.81 -0.90
C ASP A 170 -13.31 -3.72 0.32
N VAL A 171 -12.06 -3.33 0.08
CA VAL A 171 -10.97 -3.31 1.07
C VAL A 171 -11.28 -2.29 2.18
N ASP A 172 -11.98 -1.21 1.82
CA ASP A 172 -12.37 -0.14 2.75
C ASP A 172 -13.30 -0.63 3.86
N TYR A 173 -14.07 -1.71 3.63
CA TYR A 173 -15.07 -2.21 4.58
C TYR A 173 -14.46 -3.08 5.69
N SER A 174 -13.30 -2.68 6.18
CA SER A 174 -12.60 -3.22 7.35
C SER A 174 -12.54 -2.18 8.48
N GLY A 175 -12.09 -2.58 9.68
CA GLY A 175 -11.83 -1.66 10.79
C GLY A 175 -13.01 -0.74 11.15
N MET A 176 -12.82 0.58 10.98
CA MET A 176 -13.82 1.60 11.32
C MET A 176 -15.07 1.55 10.42
N PHE A 177 -14.94 1.07 9.18
CA PHE A 177 -16.02 1.02 8.20
C PHE A 177 -16.64 -0.38 8.04
N ALA A 178 -16.23 -1.36 8.86
CA ALA A 178 -16.73 -2.74 8.79
C ALA A 178 -18.26 -2.90 8.97
N SER A 179 -18.96 -1.88 9.51
CA SER A 179 -20.42 -1.87 9.64
C SER A 179 -21.09 -0.77 8.80
N SER A 180 -20.35 -0.14 7.89
CA SER A 180 -20.91 0.80 6.92
C SER A 180 -21.79 0.05 5.93
N ASN A 181 -22.86 0.71 5.46
CA ASN A 181 -23.74 0.12 4.47
C ASN A 181 -23.17 0.32 3.07
N ILE A 182 -23.15 -0.75 2.27
CA ILE A 182 -23.00 -0.68 0.83
C ILE A 182 -24.36 -0.54 0.13
N GLN A 183 -24.33 -0.24 -1.16
CA GLN A 183 -25.47 -0.38 -2.06
C GLN A 183 -25.08 -1.29 -3.23
N VAL A 184 -25.82 -2.38 -3.40
CA VAL A 184 -25.66 -3.30 -4.54
C VAL A 184 -26.90 -3.20 -5.42
N THR A 185 -26.70 -2.97 -6.71
CA THR A 185 -27.78 -3.02 -7.71
C THR A 185 -27.64 -4.29 -8.53
N LEU A 186 -28.66 -5.15 -8.46
CA LEU A 186 -28.81 -6.30 -9.34
C LEU A 186 -29.70 -5.89 -10.50
N SER A 187 -29.27 -6.11 -11.75
CA SER A 187 -30.06 -5.76 -12.94
C SER A 187 -30.10 -6.90 -13.96
N ALA A 188 -31.24 -7.04 -14.62
CA ALA A 188 -31.41 -7.92 -15.77
C ALA A 188 -32.00 -7.10 -16.93
N ASP A 189 -31.43 -7.25 -18.13
CA ASP A 189 -31.92 -6.54 -19.33
C ASP A 189 -33.34 -6.97 -19.72
N VAL A 190 -33.69 -8.22 -19.42
CA VAL A 190 -34.99 -8.84 -19.66
C VAL A 190 -35.40 -9.57 -18.39
N GLY A 191 -36.70 -9.60 -18.09
CA GLY A 191 -37.24 -10.32 -16.94
C GLY A 191 -37.17 -9.57 -15.62
N THR A 192 -37.27 -10.32 -14.52
CA THR A 192 -37.35 -9.76 -13.17
C THR A 192 -36.44 -10.51 -12.21
N ILE A 193 -35.87 -9.78 -11.27
CA ILE A 193 -35.09 -10.29 -10.15
C ILE A 193 -35.95 -10.18 -8.90
N ASN A 194 -36.01 -11.26 -8.14
CA ASN A 194 -36.66 -11.32 -6.84
C ASN A 194 -35.65 -11.81 -5.80
N VAL A 195 -35.48 -11.05 -4.72
CA VAL A 195 -34.60 -11.41 -3.60
C VAL A 195 -35.47 -11.78 -2.41
N VAL A 196 -35.28 -12.98 -1.87
CA VAL A 196 -35.99 -13.49 -0.70
C VAL A 196 -34.98 -13.75 0.41
N THR A 197 -35.17 -13.16 1.58
CA THR A 197 -34.27 -13.41 2.71
C THR A 197 -34.96 -13.16 4.04
N ALA A 198 -34.48 -13.84 5.08
CA ALA A 198 -34.82 -13.54 6.48
C ALA A 198 -33.85 -12.53 7.12
N ASN A 199 -32.77 -12.14 6.45
CA ASN A 199 -31.81 -11.17 6.97
C ASN A 199 -32.43 -9.77 6.98
N ALA A 200 -32.76 -9.28 8.18
CA ALA A 200 -33.40 -7.98 8.38
C ALA A 200 -32.41 -6.79 8.34
N ASN A 201 -31.10 -7.04 8.30
CA ASN A 201 -30.08 -5.99 8.21
C ASN A 201 -29.90 -5.47 6.77
N VAL A 202 -30.46 -6.18 5.78
CA VAL A 202 -30.44 -5.77 4.38
C VAL A 202 -31.80 -5.20 3.99
N VAL A 203 -31.81 -3.94 3.59
CA VAL A 203 -32.96 -3.26 2.99
C VAL A 203 -32.98 -3.58 1.50
N ILE A 204 -34.09 -4.14 1.03
CA ILE A 204 -34.31 -4.44 -0.39
C ILE A 204 -35.36 -3.46 -0.93
N THR A 205 -35.02 -2.76 -1.98
CA THR A 205 -35.92 -1.84 -2.70
C THR A 205 -36.09 -2.26 -4.14
N ASP A 206 -37.24 -1.91 -4.73
CA ASP A 206 -37.62 -2.29 -6.10
C ASP A 206 -37.57 -3.80 -6.39
N ASN A 207 -37.85 -4.62 -5.37
CA ASN A 207 -37.87 -6.07 -5.48
C ASN A 207 -38.89 -6.57 -6.52
N SER A 208 -38.66 -7.76 -7.08
CA SER A 208 -39.49 -8.36 -8.14
C SER A 208 -39.57 -7.48 -9.42
N SER A 209 -38.47 -6.84 -9.78
CA SER A 209 -38.39 -5.95 -10.95
C SER A 209 -37.11 -6.20 -11.76
N GLY A 210 -36.92 -5.51 -12.90
CA GLY A 210 -35.69 -5.65 -13.71
C GLY A 210 -34.43 -5.08 -13.04
N ALA A 211 -34.58 -4.30 -11.97
CA ALA A 211 -33.47 -3.77 -11.18
C ALA A 211 -33.83 -3.76 -9.69
N VAL A 212 -33.08 -4.50 -8.86
CA VAL A 212 -33.29 -4.61 -7.42
C VAL A 212 -32.09 -4.01 -6.70
N VAL A 213 -32.35 -3.18 -5.69
CA VAL A 213 -31.29 -2.55 -4.90
C VAL A 213 -31.28 -3.13 -3.49
N LEU A 214 -30.12 -3.64 -3.06
CA LEU A 214 -29.84 -4.11 -1.71
C LEU A 214 -28.97 -3.07 -1.01
N SER A 215 -29.28 -2.74 0.25
CA SER A 215 -28.45 -1.87 1.08
C SER A 215 -28.35 -2.39 2.51
N GLY A 216 -27.12 -2.49 3.01
CA GLY A 216 -26.81 -3.01 4.35
C GLY A 216 -25.30 -3.22 4.49
N PRO A 217 -24.82 -3.70 5.66
CA PRO A 217 -23.42 -4.07 5.84
C PRO A 217 -22.97 -5.11 4.81
N ILE A 218 -21.72 -5.02 4.35
CA ILE A 218 -21.20 -5.87 3.26
C ILE A 218 -21.34 -7.37 3.57
N ASP A 219 -21.07 -7.78 4.81
CA ASP A 219 -21.22 -9.17 5.26
C ASP A 219 -22.68 -9.65 5.18
N ASP A 220 -23.62 -8.80 5.59
CA ASP A 220 -25.05 -9.12 5.54
C ASP A 220 -25.56 -9.18 4.10
N VAL A 221 -25.13 -8.25 3.23
CA VAL A 221 -25.45 -8.26 1.80
C VAL A 221 -24.90 -9.53 1.13
N ASN A 222 -23.63 -9.87 1.37
CA ASN A 222 -23.04 -11.10 0.85
C ASN A 222 -23.74 -12.35 1.38
N ALA A 223 -24.17 -12.36 2.65
CA ALA A 223 -24.96 -13.46 3.19
C ALA A 223 -26.30 -13.63 2.45
N VAL A 224 -26.98 -12.54 2.11
CA VAL A 224 -28.21 -12.57 1.28
C VAL A 224 -27.93 -13.08 -0.13
N LEU A 225 -26.85 -12.61 -0.77
CA LEU A 225 -26.46 -13.01 -2.13
C LEU A 225 -26.01 -14.48 -2.20
N ALA A 226 -25.42 -15.00 -1.13
CA ALA A 226 -24.90 -16.35 -1.01
C ALA A 226 -25.91 -17.35 -0.41
N GLU A 227 -27.15 -16.94 -0.11
CA GLU A 227 -28.17 -17.82 0.46
C GLU A 227 -28.34 -19.10 -0.37
N MET A 228 -28.38 -20.25 0.29
CA MET A 228 -28.45 -21.57 -0.37
C MET A 228 -29.77 -22.30 -0.14
N ALA A 229 -30.61 -21.84 0.80
CA ALA A 229 -31.94 -22.40 1.00
C ALA A 229 -32.78 -22.34 -0.28
N VAL A 230 -33.62 -23.35 -0.54
CA VAL A 230 -34.38 -23.43 -1.81
C VAL A 230 -35.34 -22.25 -1.98
N THR A 231 -35.81 -21.66 -0.88
CA THR A 231 -36.79 -20.56 -0.87
C THR A 231 -36.17 -19.18 -0.71
N ASP A 232 -34.88 -19.09 -0.36
CA ASP A 232 -34.21 -17.84 -0.03
C ASP A 232 -33.02 -17.63 -0.99
N GLY A 233 -32.65 -16.38 -1.24
CA GLY A 233 -31.60 -15.96 -2.16
C GLY A 233 -32.12 -15.12 -3.32
N VAL A 234 -31.30 -15.02 -4.36
CA VAL A 234 -31.58 -14.25 -5.58
C VAL A 234 -32.22 -15.17 -6.62
N PHE A 235 -33.39 -14.80 -7.12
CA PHE A 235 -34.10 -15.52 -8.16
C PHE A 235 -34.27 -14.64 -9.40
N TYR A 236 -33.98 -15.19 -10.57
CA TYR A 236 -34.22 -14.56 -11.86
C TYR A 236 -35.36 -15.28 -12.58
N SER A 237 -36.37 -14.52 -13.01
CA SER A 237 -37.50 -15.04 -13.78
C SER A 237 -37.48 -14.49 -15.20
N ASN A 238 -37.44 -15.40 -16.19
CA ASN A 238 -37.44 -15.08 -17.61
C ASN A 238 -38.89 -14.97 -18.12
N PRO A 239 -39.31 -13.91 -18.81
CA PRO A 239 -40.67 -13.77 -19.31
C PRO A 239 -41.02 -14.85 -20.35
N GLN A 240 -42.30 -15.21 -20.45
CA GLN A 240 -42.82 -16.17 -21.45
C GLN A 240 -42.71 -15.64 -22.90
N ASN A 241 -42.61 -14.32 -23.10
CA ASN A 241 -42.54 -13.69 -24.42
C ASN A 241 -41.48 -12.59 -24.38
N GLY A 242 -40.36 -12.79 -25.09
CA GLY A 242 -39.36 -11.77 -25.41
C GLY A 242 -39.66 -11.09 -26.74
#